data_AF-A0A4P8R327-F1
#
_entry.id   AF-A0A4P8R327-F1
#
_cell.length_a   1.000
_cell.length_b   1.000
_cell.length_c   1.000
_cell.angle_alpha   90.00
_cell.angle_beta   90.00
_cell.angle_gamma   90.00
#
_symmetry.space_group_name_H-M   'P 1'
#
loop_
_entity.id
_entity.type
_entity.pdbx_description
1 polymer ?
#
loop_
_entity_poly.entity_id
_entity_poly.type
_entity_poly.pdbx_seq_one_letter_code
_entity_poly.pdbx_strand_id
1 'polypeptide(L)'
;MRLRQRARRGMAAGAAATALALALAGCVGGDDGGGPTGPNGYGLGGTIGDDVHAWVDVSETTGALDVILERASESQPLGVCLGGGGTVCVLGDVATEPYVVFMGPAGENVTTMTWYGSPVEMQRLEGVDLALNQVFVAAPPPGDPNALSYSFSVADASGAVIYTQ
;
A
#
# COMPACT_ATOMS: atom_id res chain seq x y z
N MET A 1 51.65 39.35 20.45
CA MET A 1 52.19 40.57 19.81
C MET A 1 53.10 40.17 18.64
N ARG A 2 52.68 40.41 17.39
CA ARG A 2 53.50 40.75 16.21
C ARG A 2 52.56 41.11 15.05
N LEU A 3 52.46 42.41 14.77
CA LEU A 3 51.80 43.01 13.60
C LEU A 3 52.67 42.85 12.34
N ARG A 4 52.03 42.80 11.17
CA ARG A 4 52.31 43.56 9.91
C ARG A 4 51.45 42.99 8.77
N GLN A 5 50.29 43.59 8.45
CA GLN A 5 50.10 44.59 7.36
C GLN A 5 50.72 44.22 6.00
N ARG A 6 49.88 44.02 4.97
CA ARG A 6 49.79 44.94 3.81
C ARG A 6 48.63 44.62 2.87
N ALA A 7 47.84 45.65 2.61
CA ALA A 7 46.73 45.76 1.66
C ALA A 7 47.21 46.01 0.22
N ARG A 8 46.43 45.59 -0.78
CA ARG A 8 46.16 46.29 -2.07
C ARG A 8 44.80 45.78 -2.60
N ARG A 9 43.68 46.51 -2.43
CA ARG A 9 43.09 47.47 -3.38
C ARG A 9 43.27 47.10 -4.85
N GLY A 10 42.20 46.58 -5.45
CA GLY A 10 41.91 46.65 -6.88
C GLY A 10 40.44 47.03 -7.04
N MET A 11 40.18 48.30 -7.35
CA MET A 11 38.89 48.83 -7.78
C MET A 11 38.90 48.81 -9.31
N ALA A 12 37.92 48.17 -9.94
CA ALA A 12 37.55 48.47 -11.32
C ALA A 12 36.02 48.36 -11.41
N ALA A 13 35.40 49.51 -11.65
CA ALA A 13 33.99 49.70 -11.90
C ALA A 13 33.70 49.61 -13.41
N GLY A 14 32.45 49.29 -13.74
CA GLY A 14 31.86 49.40 -15.07
C GLY A 14 31.55 48.04 -15.68
N ALA A 15 30.40 47.78 -16.30
CA ALA A 15 29.23 48.60 -16.58
C ALA A 15 28.06 47.66 -16.94
N ALA A 16 26.84 48.16 -16.70
CA ALA A 16 25.61 47.91 -17.47
C ALA A 16 25.16 46.47 -17.82
N ALA A 17 24.10 46.08 -17.11
CA ALA A 17 22.80 45.68 -17.66
C ALA A 17 22.74 44.63 -18.78
N THR A 18 22.11 43.50 -18.47
CA THR A 18 20.90 43.07 -19.18
C THR A 18 20.09 42.16 -18.28
N ALA A 19 18.82 42.48 -18.15
CA ALA A 19 17.83 41.65 -17.49
C ALA A 19 17.68 40.33 -18.22
N LEU A 20 17.77 39.22 -17.50
CA LEU A 20 16.94 38.06 -17.79
C LEU A 20 16.27 37.69 -16.46
N ALA A 21 15.08 38.25 -16.25
CA ALA A 21 14.11 37.66 -15.35
C ALA A 21 13.70 36.33 -15.98
N LEU A 22 14.49 35.28 -15.77
CA LEU A 22 13.97 33.93 -15.77
C LEU A 22 13.09 33.86 -14.52
N ALA A 23 11.84 34.26 -14.69
CA ALA A 23 10.77 33.66 -13.93
C ALA A 23 10.97 32.16 -14.07
N LEU A 24 11.60 31.53 -13.07
CA LEU A 24 11.13 30.24 -12.62
C LEU A 24 9.69 30.52 -12.15
N ALA A 25 8.78 30.62 -13.11
CA ALA A 25 7.45 30.13 -12.92
C ALA A 25 7.68 28.77 -12.29
N GLY A 26 7.40 28.69 -10.99
CA GLY A 26 7.20 27.41 -10.38
C GLY A 26 6.24 26.71 -11.30
N CYS A 27 6.76 25.72 -12.04
CA CYS A 27 5.95 24.66 -12.57
C CYS A 27 5.52 23.88 -11.33
N VAL A 28 4.64 24.51 -10.55
CA VAL A 28 3.64 23.83 -9.74
C VAL A 28 2.54 23.50 -10.73
N GLY A 29 2.91 22.70 -11.73
CA GLY A 29 1.95 21.90 -12.46
C GLY A 29 1.50 20.90 -11.41
N GLY A 30 0.25 21.04 -10.99
CA GLY A 30 -0.33 20.19 -9.96
C GLY A 30 0.01 18.74 -10.26
N ASP A 31 0.44 18.03 -9.23
CA ASP A 31 0.30 16.58 -9.15
C ASP A 31 -1.17 16.29 -9.46
N ASP A 32 -1.47 16.02 -10.73
CA ASP A 32 -2.58 15.15 -11.05
C ASP A 32 -2.16 13.84 -10.43
N GLY A 33 -2.64 13.60 -9.20
CA GLY A 33 -2.36 12.46 -8.35
C GLY A 33 -2.88 11.16 -8.96
N GLY A 34 -2.42 10.84 -10.15
CA GLY A 34 -2.53 9.55 -10.80
C GLY A 34 -1.57 8.62 -10.08
N GLY A 35 -2.00 8.13 -8.92
CA GLY A 35 -1.49 6.88 -8.40
C GLY A 35 -1.54 5.79 -9.47
N PRO A 36 -0.88 4.65 -9.25
CA PRO A 36 -0.84 3.60 -10.26
C PRO A 36 -2.27 3.17 -10.62
N THR A 37 -2.53 3.00 -11.92
CA THR A 37 -3.85 2.58 -12.41
C THR A 37 -3.96 1.08 -12.30
N GLY A 38 -4.99 0.60 -11.61
CA GLY A 38 -5.23 -0.83 -11.48
C GLY A 38 -5.69 -1.49 -12.78
N PRO A 39 -5.57 -2.82 -12.87
CA PRO A 39 -6.10 -3.56 -14.00
C PRO A 39 -7.61 -3.31 -14.13
N ASN A 40 -8.11 -3.12 -15.36
CA ASN A 40 -9.54 -3.01 -15.69
C ASN A 40 -10.37 -2.02 -14.84
N GLY A 41 -9.74 -0.99 -14.26
CA GLY A 41 -10.42 0.03 -13.45
C GLY A 41 -10.49 -0.27 -11.96
N TYR A 42 -9.76 -1.28 -11.47
CA TYR A 42 -9.68 -1.57 -10.03
C TYR A 42 -9.02 -0.39 -9.30
N GLY A 43 -9.50 -0.11 -8.09
CA GLY A 43 -8.90 0.88 -7.21
C GLY A 43 -7.67 0.32 -6.50
N LEU A 44 -6.66 1.14 -6.24
CA LEU A 44 -5.56 0.75 -5.36
C LEU A 44 -6.07 0.77 -3.91
N GLY A 45 -6.15 -0.39 -3.28
CA GLY A 45 -6.50 -0.53 -1.86
C GLY A 45 -5.29 -0.38 -0.94
N GLY A 46 -4.08 -0.60 -1.45
CA GLY A 46 -2.83 -0.38 -0.72
C GLY A 46 -1.63 -1.06 -1.35
N THR A 47 -0.46 -0.83 -0.77
CA THR A 47 0.79 -1.54 -1.12
C THR A 47 1.21 -2.41 0.07
N ILE A 48 1.47 -3.69 -0.18
CA ILE A 48 1.96 -4.66 0.79
C ILE A 48 3.48 -4.77 0.62
N GLY A 49 4.22 -4.51 1.69
CA GLY A 49 5.67 -4.36 1.58
C GLY A 49 6.04 -3.17 0.68
N ASP A 50 7.05 -3.34 -0.15
CA ASP A 50 7.60 -2.26 -0.98
C ASP A 50 7.09 -2.28 -2.43
N ASP A 51 6.58 -3.41 -2.93
CA ASP A 51 6.41 -3.64 -4.37
C ASP A 51 5.13 -4.39 -4.77
N VAL A 52 4.28 -4.81 -3.83
CA VAL A 52 3.04 -5.53 -4.13
C VAL A 52 1.83 -4.61 -4.00
N HIS A 53 1.18 -4.32 -5.12
CA HIS A 53 -0.07 -3.58 -5.15
C HIS A 53 -1.26 -4.53 -4.89
N ALA A 54 -2.12 -4.13 -3.97
CA ALA A 54 -3.40 -4.77 -3.72
C ALA A 54 -4.51 -3.94 -4.37
N TRP A 55 -5.00 -4.43 -5.50
CA TRP A 55 -6.09 -3.84 -6.26
C TRP A 55 -7.41 -4.41 -5.81
N VAL A 56 -8.43 -3.56 -5.66
CA VAL A 56 -9.77 -3.97 -5.23
C VAL A 56 -10.82 -3.45 -6.19
N ASP A 57 -11.77 -4.31 -6.52
CA ASP A 57 -13.02 -3.97 -7.18
C ASP A 57 -14.19 -4.53 -6.38
N VAL A 58 -15.32 -3.84 -6.45
CA VAL A 58 -16.55 -4.19 -5.77
C VAL A 58 -17.65 -4.29 -6.81
N SER A 59 -18.21 -5.48 -6.98
CA SER A 59 -19.34 -5.67 -7.87
C SER A 59 -20.55 -4.85 -7.40
N GLU A 60 -20.95 -3.85 -8.16
CA GLU A 60 -22.11 -3.01 -7.86
C GLU A 60 -23.42 -3.82 -7.78
N THR A 61 -23.48 -4.98 -8.45
CA THR A 61 -24.69 -5.80 -8.53
C THR A 61 -24.81 -6.78 -7.37
N THR A 62 -23.69 -7.38 -6.94
CA THR A 62 -23.70 -8.48 -5.96
C THR A 62 -23.05 -8.11 -4.63
N GLY A 63 -22.30 -7.00 -4.58
CA GLY A 63 -21.43 -6.66 -3.45
C GLY A 63 -20.23 -7.60 -3.30
N ALA A 64 -19.97 -8.47 -4.29
CA ALA A 64 -18.80 -9.35 -4.28
C ALA A 64 -17.52 -8.51 -4.39
N LEU A 65 -16.50 -8.93 -3.66
CA LEU A 65 -15.18 -8.31 -3.63
C LEU A 65 -14.26 -9.10 -4.53
N ASP A 66 -13.52 -8.39 -5.38
CA ASP A 66 -12.45 -8.94 -6.20
C ASP A 66 -11.14 -8.24 -5.85
N VAL A 67 -10.13 -9.03 -5.51
CA VAL A 67 -8.83 -8.54 -5.07
C VAL A 67 -7.75 -9.16 -5.93
N ILE A 68 -6.93 -8.31 -6.55
CA ILE A 68 -5.77 -8.73 -7.35
C ILE A 68 -4.51 -8.28 -6.62
N LEU A 69 -3.59 -9.22 -6.40
CA LEU A 69 -2.25 -8.88 -5.94
C LEU A 69 -1.29 -8.91 -7.13
N GLU A 70 -0.58 -7.81 -7.37
CA GLU A 70 0.35 -7.66 -8.47
C GLU A 70 1.67 -7.07 -7.97
N ARG A 71 2.79 -7.69 -8.35
CA ARG A 71 4.10 -7.08 -8.15
C ARG A 71 4.34 -6.04 -9.23
N ALA A 72 4.72 -4.83 -8.84
CA ALA A 72 4.88 -3.68 -9.73
C ALA A 72 5.85 -3.91 -10.92
N SER A 73 6.81 -4.84 -10.78
CA SER A 73 7.78 -5.18 -11.82
C SER A 73 7.42 -6.40 -12.66
N GLU A 74 6.28 -7.05 -12.42
CA GLU A 74 5.88 -8.31 -13.05
C GLU A 74 4.60 -8.15 -13.88
N SER A 75 4.51 -8.88 -14.99
CA SER A 75 3.34 -8.83 -15.87
C SER A 75 2.22 -9.80 -15.48
N GLN A 76 2.51 -10.75 -14.58
CA GLN A 76 1.56 -11.74 -14.10
C GLN A 76 1.17 -11.39 -12.66
N PRO A 77 -0.12 -11.48 -12.31
CA PRO A 77 -0.53 -11.27 -10.92
C PRO A 77 -0.01 -12.40 -10.04
N LEU A 78 0.29 -12.09 -8.79
CA LEU A 78 0.58 -13.06 -7.73
C LEU A 78 -0.66 -13.93 -7.43
N GLY A 79 -1.85 -13.37 -7.65
CA GLY A 79 -3.10 -14.10 -7.60
C GLY A 79 -4.33 -13.20 -7.59
N VAL A 80 -5.49 -13.84 -7.63
CA VAL A 80 -6.81 -13.19 -7.60
C VAL A 80 -7.65 -13.86 -6.50
N CYS A 81 -8.35 -13.05 -5.70
CA CYS A 81 -9.24 -13.50 -4.66
C CYS A 81 -10.63 -12.88 -4.85
N LEU A 82 -11.59 -13.72 -5.24
CA LEU A 82 -12.98 -13.33 -5.48
C LEU A 82 -13.88 -13.95 -4.41
N GLY A 83 -14.72 -13.15 -3.76
CA GLY A 83 -15.66 -13.68 -2.78
C GLY A 83 -16.46 -12.62 -2.02
N GLY A 84 -16.93 -13.02 -0.84
CA GLY A 84 -17.62 -12.16 0.12
C GLY A 84 -17.21 -12.50 1.55
N GLY A 85 -18.01 -12.10 2.54
CA GLY A 85 -17.70 -12.32 3.96
C GLY A 85 -17.27 -13.75 4.31
N GLY A 86 -16.13 -13.88 4.98
CA GLY A 86 -15.51 -15.14 5.40
C GLY A 86 -14.61 -15.80 4.36
N THR A 87 -14.45 -15.19 3.17
CA THR A 87 -13.54 -15.71 2.12
C THR A 87 -12.08 -15.54 2.54
N VAL A 88 -11.28 -16.58 2.31
CA VAL A 88 -9.83 -16.59 2.52
C VAL A 88 -9.16 -17.10 1.25
N CYS A 89 -8.16 -16.37 0.76
CA CYS A 89 -7.30 -16.83 -0.32
C CYS A 89 -5.84 -16.78 0.14
N VAL A 90 -5.13 -17.88 -0.08
CA VAL A 90 -3.68 -17.93 0.04
C VAL A 90 -3.11 -17.86 -1.36
N LEU A 91 -2.38 -16.79 -1.65
CA LEU A 91 -1.80 -16.45 -2.95
C LEU A 91 -0.27 -16.52 -2.87
N GLY A 92 0.39 -16.54 -4.04
CA GLY A 92 1.83 -16.81 -4.10
C GLY A 92 2.19 -18.24 -3.72
N ASP A 93 3.49 -18.49 -3.49
CA ASP A 93 3.99 -19.80 -3.07
C ASP A 93 4.21 -19.79 -1.54
N VAL A 94 3.45 -20.64 -0.84
CA VAL A 94 3.52 -20.77 0.63
C VAL A 94 4.93 -21.08 1.14
N ALA A 95 5.73 -21.81 0.35
CA ALA A 95 7.07 -22.21 0.75
C ALA A 95 8.12 -21.09 0.61
N THR A 96 7.82 -20.01 -0.11
CA THR A 96 8.80 -18.97 -0.44
C THR A 96 8.31 -17.56 -0.21
N GLU A 97 7.08 -17.24 -0.60
CA GLU A 97 6.51 -15.90 -0.54
C GLU A 97 4.96 -15.94 -0.54
N PRO A 98 4.33 -16.29 0.60
CA PRO A 98 2.88 -16.30 0.72
C PRO A 98 2.28 -14.91 0.90
N TYR A 99 1.08 -14.74 0.35
CA TYR A 99 0.16 -13.66 0.66
C TYR A 99 -1.19 -14.22 1.09
N VAL A 100 -1.84 -13.60 2.07
CA VAL A 100 -3.15 -14.00 2.54
C VAL A 100 -4.12 -12.84 2.42
N VAL A 101 -5.21 -13.06 1.70
CA VAL A 101 -6.34 -12.15 1.60
C VAL A 101 -7.50 -12.72 2.44
N PHE A 102 -8.08 -11.89 3.30
CA PHE A 102 -9.25 -12.23 4.10
C PHE A 102 -10.35 -11.17 3.94
N MET A 103 -11.56 -11.62 3.63
CA MET A 103 -12.75 -10.77 3.51
C MET A 103 -13.56 -10.82 4.79
N GLY A 104 -13.26 -9.92 5.72
CA GLY A 104 -13.85 -9.86 7.06
C GLY A 104 -15.23 -9.22 7.11
N PRO A 105 -15.83 -9.13 8.31
CA PRO A 105 -17.11 -8.46 8.51
C PRO A 105 -17.03 -6.98 8.15
N ALA A 106 -18.20 -6.40 7.87
CA ALA A 106 -18.37 -4.97 7.64
C ALA A 106 -18.01 -4.12 8.88
N GLY A 107 -17.69 -2.86 8.65
CA GLY A 107 -17.37 -1.88 9.69
C GLY A 107 -15.89 -1.51 9.80
N GLU A 108 -15.61 -0.62 10.74
CA GLU A 108 -14.24 -0.19 11.05
C GLU A 108 -13.59 -1.21 12.00
N ASN A 109 -12.82 -2.12 11.41
CA ASN A 109 -12.30 -3.30 12.07
C ASN A 109 -10.78 -3.44 11.88
N VAL A 110 -10.13 -4.11 12.83
CA VAL A 110 -8.74 -4.56 12.75
C VAL A 110 -8.72 -6.08 12.74
N THR A 111 -7.86 -6.67 11.90
CA THR A 111 -7.74 -8.13 11.79
C THR A 111 -6.33 -8.59 12.15
N THR A 112 -6.24 -9.61 13.00
CA THR A 112 -5.03 -10.38 13.25
C THR A 112 -5.22 -11.78 12.69
N MET A 113 -4.27 -12.23 11.87
CA MET A 113 -4.16 -13.63 11.46
C MET A 113 -3.19 -14.35 12.39
N THR A 114 -3.48 -15.58 12.79
CA THR A 114 -2.45 -16.48 13.31
C THR A 114 -1.95 -17.31 12.13
N TRP A 115 -0.64 -17.39 11.92
CA TRP A 115 0.01 -18.15 10.85
C TRP A 115 1.06 -19.07 11.46
N TYR A 116 0.86 -20.39 11.35
CA TYR A 116 1.65 -21.41 12.06
C TYR A 116 1.88 -21.10 13.55
N GLY A 117 0.82 -20.63 14.22
CA GLY A 117 0.83 -20.30 15.65
C GLY A 117 1.40 -18.92 15.99
N SER A 118 1.88 -18.14 15.03
CA SER A 118 2.39 -16.78 15.25
C SER A 118 1.41 -15.71 14.78
N PRO A 119 1.16 -14.64 15.54
CA PRO A 119 0.28 -13.56 15.09
C PRO A 119 0.94 -12.75 13.96
N VAL A 120 0.13 -12.37 12.98
CA VAL A 120 0.47 -11.55 11.83
C VAL A 120 -0.63 -10.49 11.70
N GLU A 121 -0.27 -9.23 11.83
CA GLU A 121 -1.20 -8.13 11.58
C GLU A 121 -1.55 -8.09 10.09
N MET A 122 -2.82 -7.85 9.79
CA MET A 122 -3.28 -7.69 8.42
C MET A 122 -3.60 -6.23 8.14
N GLN A 123 -3.15 -5.75 7.00
CA GLN A 123 -3.48 -4.42 6.49
C GLN A 123 -4.89 -4.44 5.91
N ARG A 124 -5.77 -3.56 6.40
CA ARG A 124 -7.06 -3.31 5.75
C ARG A 124 -6.83 -2.52 4.46
N LEU A 125 -7.45 -2.95 3.37
CA LEU A 125 -7.43 -2.20 2.12
C LEU A 125 -8.36 -0.99 2.19
N GLU A 126 -7.92 0.11 1.61
CA GLU A 126 -8.70 1.33 1.46
C GLU A 126 -9.68 1.22 0.27
N GLY A 127 -10.60 2.18 0.16
CA GLY A 127 -11.53 2.27 -0.97
C GLY A 127 -12.73 1.32 -0.93
N VAL A 128 -12.82 0.44 0.08
CA VAL A 128 -13.99 -0.42 0.31
C VAL A 128 -14.96 0.27 1.27
N ASP A 129 -16.23 0.40 0.86
CA ASP A 129 -17.28 0.95 1.72
C ASP A 129 -17.41 0.14 3.03
N LEU A 130 -17.48 0.82 4.17
CA LEU A 130 -17.60 0.21 5.49
C LEU A 130 -18.91 -0.58 5.69
N ALA A 131 -19.94 -0.32 4.89
CA ALA A 131 -21.18 -1.09 4.90
C ALA A 131 -21.01 -2.50 4.26
N LEU A 132 -19.90 -2.73 3.55
CA LEU A 132 -19.57 -4.00 2.90
C LEU A 132 -18.52 -4.78 3.70
N ASN A 133 -18.33 -6.04 3.32
CA ASN A 133 -17.21 -6.83 3.85
C ASN A 133 -15.88 -6.11 3.62
N GLN A 134 -15.02 -6.12 4.63
CA GLN A 134 -13.74 -5.43 4.56
C GLN A 134 -12.66 -6.39 4.07
N VAL A 135 -11.73 -5.90 3.25
CA VAL A 135 -10.61 -6.71 2.75
C VAL A 135 -9.38 -6.45 3.59
N PHE A 136 -8.75 -7.52 4.05
CA PHE A 136 -7.49 -7.51 4.78
C PHE A 136 -6.45 -8.33 4.04
N VAL A 137 -5.21 -7.83 3.97
CA VAL A 137 -4.10 -8.51 3.30
C VAL A 137 -2.89 -8.57 4.22
N ALA A 138 -2.18 -9.70 4.20
CA ALA A 138 -0.89 -9.86 4.87
C ALA A 138 0.09 -10.62 3.99
N ALA A 139 1.38 -10.37 4.20
CA ALA A 139 2.48 -11.17 3.68
C ALA A 139 3.15 -11.92 4.86
N PRO A 140 2.60 -13.06 5.28
CA PRO A 140 3.19 -13.83 6.38
C PRO A 140 4.56 -14.42 5.98
N PRO A 141 5.36 -14.91 6.94
CA PRO A 141 6.59 -15.63 6.63
C PRO A 141 6.30 -16.97 5.90
N PRO A 142 7.28 -17.52 5.16
CA PRO A 142 7.13 -18.82 4.50
C PRO A 142 6.76 -19.95 5.47
N GLY A 143 6.02 -20.95 4.98
CA GLY A 143 5.56 -22.09 5.75
C GLY A 143 5.55 -23.40 4.95
N ASP A 144 5.11 -24.50 5.58
CA ASP A 144 4.98 -25.80 4.91
C ASP A 144 3.63 -25.91 4.18
N PRO A 145 3.59 -25.92 2.83
CA PRO A 145 2.33 -26.01 2.08
C PRO A 145 1.52 -27.27 2.41
N ASN A 146 2.13 -28.33 2.96
CA ASN A 146 1.44 -29.57 3.32
C ASN A 146 0.83 -29.55 4.73
N ALA A 147 1.14 -28.53 5.53
CA ALA A 147 0.71 -28.40 6.92
C ALA A 147 0.10 -27.02 7.21
N LEU A 148 -0.62 -26.46 6.23
CA LEU A 148 -1.20 -25.13 6.29
C LEU A 148 -2.05 -24.93 7.55
N SER A 149 -1.69 -23.93 8.35
CA SER A 149 -2.36 -23.63 9.62
C SER A 149 -2.49 -22.13 9.80
N TYR A 150 -3.74 -21.66 9.79
CA TYR A 150 -4.06 -20.27 10.06
C TYR A 150 -5.42 -20.11 10.76
N SER A 151 -5.61 -18.96 11.41
CA SER A 151 -6.89 -18.51 11.96
C SER A 151 -6.98 -16.99 11.91
N PHE A 152 -8.18 -16.44 12.04
CA PHE A 152 -8.42 -14.99 12.04
C PHE A 152 -9.15 -14.56 13.30
N SER A 153 -8.81 -13.38 13.79
CA SER A 153 -9.54 -12.67 14.82
C SER A 153 -9.76 -11.24 14.37
N VAL A 154 -11.01 -10.78 14.39
CA VAL A 154 -11.39 -9.43 13.99
C VAL A 154 -11.93 -8.71 15.21
N ALA A 155 -11.38 -7.54 15.48
CA ALA A 155 -11.83 -6.66 16.55
C ALA A 155 -12.46 -5.39 15.96
N ASP A 156 -13.50 -4.89 16.62
CA ASP A 156 -14.07 -3.58 16.33
C ASP A 156 -13.18 -2.44 16.84
N ALA A 157 -13.57 -1.19 16.59
CA ALA A 157 -12.85 0.00 17.05
C ALA A 157 -12.69 0.11 18.59
N SER A 158 -13.48 -0.63 19.38
CA SER A 158 -13.34 -0.69 20.85
C SER A 158 -12.34 -1.76 21.32
N GLY A 159 -11.86 -2.61 20.40
CA GLY A 159 -11.00 -3.75 20.68
C GLY A 159 -11.76 -5.02 21.06
N ALA A 160 -13.09 -5.03 20.96
CA ALA A 160 -13.87 -6.23 21.21
C ALA A 160 -13.78 -7.17 20.00
N VAL A 161 -13.47 -8.45 20.24
CA VAL A 161 -13.45 -9.47 19.19
C VAL A 161 -14.88 -9.76 18.75
N ILE A 162 -15.19 -9.47 17.49
CA ILE A 162 -16.53 -9.62 16.89
C ILE A 162 -16.61 -10.82 15.95
N TYR A 163 -15.47 -11.36 15.51
CA TYR A 163 -15.41 -12.50 14.60
C TYR A 163 -14.12 -13.30 14.79
N THR A 164 -14.26 -14.62 14.67
CA THR A 164 -13.13 -15.56 14.63
C THR A 164 -13.39 -16.66 13.60
N GLN A 165 -12.34 -17.10 12.91
CA GLN A 165 -12.38 -18.22 11.97
C GLN A 165 -11.14 -19.09 12.13
#